data_AF-A0A3P7LRI7-F1
#
_entry.id   AF-A0A3P7LRI7-F1
#
_cell.length_a   1.000
_cell.length_b   1.000
_cell.length_c   1.000
_cell.angle_alpha   90.00
_cell.angle_beta   90.00
_cell.angle_gamma   90.00
#
_symmetry.space_group_name_H-M   'P 1'
#
loop_
_entity.id
_entity.type
_entity.pdbx_description
1 polymer ?
#
loop_
_entity_poly.entity_id
_entity_poly.type
_entity_poly.pdbx_seq_one_letter_code
_entity_poly.pdbx_strand_id
1 'polypeptide(L)'
;MSLCSPASRFLSRAVPLLSQKRFGAWHVDWKPARYPTTPAERAAAAKKYGLLPQDYEPYENDGNAPGDYPKLEPYSELHRDPFEHYDYGQVKRNYNEPLPWDWDNYWSMGYDPAQQELRYGEPR
;
A
#
# COMPACT_ATOMS: atom_id res chain seq x y z
N MET A 1 -13.78 -72.22 4.60
CA MET A 1 -13.82 -70.85 5.19
C MET A 1 -12.37 -70.44 5.43
N SER A 2 -11.80 -69.63 4.54
CA SER A 2 -10.43 -69.12 4.69
C SER A 2 -10.51 -67.60 4.78
N LEU A 3 -10.10 -67.04 5.91
CA LEU A 3 -10.12 -65.61 6.21
C LEU A 3 -8.93 -64.95 5.52
N CYS A 4 -9.16 -64.32 4.37
CA CYS A 4 -8.17 -63.40 3.78
C CYS A 4 -8.10 -62.14 4.65
N SER A 5 -6.93 -61.93 5.27
CA SER A 5 -6.59 -60.74 6.05
C SER A 5 -6.63 -59.46 5.19
N PRO A 6 -7.13 -58.32 5.67
CA PRO A 6 -7.19 -57.10 4.87
C PRO A 6 -5.80 -56.50 4.74
N ALA A 7 -5.38 -56.29 3.49
CA ALA A 7 -4.15 -55.61 3.14
C ALA A 7 -4.01 -54.29 3.91
N SER A 8 -2.86 -54.12 4.57
CA SER A 8 -2.37 -52.86 5.11
C SER A 8 -2.41 -51.79 4.01
N ARG A 9 -3.42 -50.92 4.05
CA ARG A 9 -3.42 -49.68 3.29
C ARG A 9 -2.45 -48.74 4.00
N PHE A 10 -1.20 -48.76 3.55
CA PHE A 10 -0.28 -47.66 3.80
C PHE A 10 -0.98 -46.39 3.30
N LEU A 11 -1.45 -45.56 4.22
CA LEU A 11 -1.85 -44.20 3.95
C LEU A 11 -0.59 -43.49 3.46
N SER A 12 -0.37 -43.45 2.15
CA SER A 12 0.55 -42.48 1.57
C SER A 12 -0.06 -41.11 1.85
N ARG A 13 0.35 -40.51 2.97
CA ARG A 13 0.21 -39.08 3.22
C ARG A 13 1.11 -38.41 2.18
N ALA A 14 0.63 -38.32 0.94
CA ALA A 14 1.12 -37.31 0.02
C ALA A 14 0.79 -36.00 0.71
N VAL A 15 1.78 -35.42 1.39
CA VAL A 15 1.72 -34.04 1.86
C VAL A 15 1.29 -33.26 0.62
N PRO A 16 0.14 -32.57 0.63
CA PRO A 16 -0.19 -31.74 -0.51
C PRO A 16 1.02 -30.84 -0.69
N LEU A 17 1.62 -30.88 -1.89
CA LEU A 17 2.58 -29.88 -2.31
C LEU A 17 1.83 -28.55 -2.20
N LEU A 18 1.88 -27.94 -1.02
CA LEU A 18 1.60 -26.55 -0.80
C LEU A 18 2.51 -25.89 -1.80
N SER A 19 1.92 -25.42 -2.91
CA SER A 19 2.60 -24.56 -3.84
C SER A 19 3.23 -23.49 -2.98
N GLN A 20 4.55 -23.60 -2.79
CA GLN A 20 5.31 -22.58 -2.11
C GLN A 20 5.21 -21.41 -3.07
N LYS A 21 4.18 -20.57 -2.87
CA LYS A 21 4.15 -19.23 -3.41
C LYS A 21 5.48 -18.66 -3.00
N ARG A 22 6.40 -18.57 -3.97
CA ARG A 22 7.70 -17.97 -3.78
C ARG A 22 7.39 -16.61 -3.19
N PHE A 23 7.74 -16.40 -1.93
CA PHE A 23 7.74 -15.09 -1.27
C PHE A 23 8.85 -14.26 -1.94
N GLY A 24 8.69 -13.97 -3.23
CA GLY A 24 9.32 -12.81 -3.81
C GLY A 24 8.74 -11.60 -3.10
N ALA A 25 9.53 -10.56 -2.91
CA ALA A 25 9.18 -9.36 -2.16
C ALA A 25 7.96 -8.57 -2.72
N TRP A 26 7.25 -9.11 -3.72
CA TRP A 26 6.07 -8.51 -4.33
C TRP A 26 5.04 -9.58 -4.73
N HIS A 27 3.78 -9.38 -4.33
CA HIS A 27 2.64 -10.25 -4.69
C HIS A 27 1.59 -9.46 -5.48
N VAL A 28 0.90 -10.09 -6.43
CA VAL A 28 -0.07 -9.44 -7.33
C VAL A 28 -1.19 -8.71 -6.58
N ASP A 29 -1.56 -9.21 -5.40
CA ASP A 29 -2.60 -8.61 -4.54
C ASP A 29 -2.23 -7.21 -4.03
N TRP A 30 -0.94 -6.84 -4.05
CA TRP A 30 -0.46 -5.53 -3.62
C TRP A 30 -0.55 -4.48 -4.72
N LYS A 31 -0.75 -4.90 -5.98
CA LYS A 31 -0.95 -3.99 -7.10
C LYS A 31 -2.22 -3.17 -6.89
N PRO A 32 -2.25 -1.86 -7.22
CA PRO A 32 -3.50 -1.10 -7.30
C PRO A 32 -4.57 -1.83 -8.14
N ALA A 33 -5.79 -1.80 -7.64
CA ALA A 33 -6.98 -2.36 -8.25
C ALA A 33 -7.85 -1.26 -8.89
N ARG A 34 -9.01 -1.67 -9.41
CA ARG A 34 -10.01 -0.76 -9.96
C ARG A 34 -10.63 0.12 -8.86
N TYR A 35 -11.21 1.24 -9.27
CA TYR A 35 -11.92 2.16 -8.39
C TYR A 35 -12.98 1.43 -7.52
N PRO A 36 -12.96 1.59 -6.18
CA PRO A 36 -13.92 0.94 -5.29
C PRO A 36 -15.27 1.66 -5.32
N THR A 37 -16.33 0.97 -5.74
CA THR A 37 -17.68 1.53 -5.80
C THR A 37 -18.50 1.20 -4.55
N THR A 38 -18.21 0.08 -3.91
CA THR A 38 -18.94 -0.38 -2.72
C THR A 38 -18.21 0.00 -1.41
N PRO A 39 -18.94 0.20 -0.30
CA PRO A 39 -18.31 0.49 1.00
C PRO A 39 -17.45 -0.68 1.51
N ALA A 40 -17.80 -1.92 1.17
CA ALA A 40 -17.01 -3.09 1.52
C ALA A 40 -15.67 -3.13 0.75
N GLU A 41 -15.68 -2.83 -0.55
CA GLU A 41 -14.46 -2.69 -1.34
C GLU A 41 -13.59 -1.53 -0.84
N ARG A 42 -14.21 -0.41 -0.45
CA ARG A 42 -13.51 0.73 0.15
C ARG A 42 -12.80 0.35 1.44
N ALA A 43 -13.46 -0.37 2.34
CA ALA A 43 -12.85 -0.84 3.58
C ALA A 43 -11.72 -1.85 3.34
N ALA A 44 -11.85 -2.72 2.33
CA ALA A 44 -10.80 -3.64 1.93
C ALA A 44 -9.59 -2.91 1.32
N ALA A 45 -9.82 -1.88 0.51
CA ALA A 45 -8.77 -1.03 -0.05
C ALA A 45 -8.05 -0.24 1.05
N ALA A 46 -8.78 0.39 1.98
CA ALA A 46 -8.19 1.06 3.14
C ALA A 46 -7.27 0.12 3.93
N LYS A 47 -7.72 -1.10 4.21
CA LYS A 47 -6.91 -2.13 4.87
C LYS A 47 -5.65 -2.53 4.09
N LYS A 48 -5.74 -2.60 2.76
CA LYS A 48 -4.60 -2.91 1.88
C LYS A 48 -3.52 -1.82 1.94
N TYR A 49 -3.90 -0.56 2.04
CA TYR A 49 -2.97 0.58 2.17
C TYR A 49 -2.58 0.91 3.61
N GLY A 50 -3.06 0.14 4.60
CA GLY A 50 -2.78 0.40 6.02
C GLY A 50 -3.49 1.64 6.58
N LEU A 51 -4.53 2.14 5.89
CA LEU A 51 -5.30 3.33 6.26
C LEU A 51 -6.56 2.95 7.04
N LEU A 52 -7.06 3.88 7.85
CA LEU A 52 -8.37 3.75 8.46
C LEU A 52 -9.46 3.92 7.39
N PRO A 53 -10.59 3.21 7.47
CA PRO A 53 -11.67 3.33 6.49
C PRO A 53 -12.23 4.76 6.33
N GLN A 54 -12.09 5.58 7.38
CA GLN A 54 -12.56 6.97 7.42
C GLN A 54 -11.60 7.95 6.73
N ASP A 55 -10.30 7.66 6.74
CA ASP A 55 -9.25 8.52 6.15
C ASP A 55 -8.95 8.11 4.70
N TYR A 56 -9.49 6.97 4.26
CA TYR A 56 -9.33 6.51 2.88
C TYR A 56 -10.33 7.20 1.95
N GLU A 57 -9.80 8.10 1.13
CA GLU A 57 -10.49 8.72 0.00
C GLU A 57 -9.83 8.28 -1.31
N PRO A 58 -10.57 7.67 -2.26
CA PRO A 58 -10.04 7.41 -3.61
C PRO A 58 -10.16 8.64 -4.52
N TYR A 59 -9.37 8.69 -5.59
CA TYR A 59 -9.49 9.73 -6.62
C TYR A 59 -10.82 9.65 -7.39
N GLU A 60 -11.32 10.79 -7.86
CA GLU A 60 -12.54 10.88 -8.68
C GLU A 60 -12.40 10.06 -9.98
N ASN A 61 -13.48 9.36 -10.38
CA ASN A 61 -13.48 8.43 -11.49
C ASN A 61 -13.64 9.13 -12.87
N ASP A 62 -12.72 10.04 -13.19
CA ASP A 62 -12.74 10.82 -14.45
C ASP A 62 -11.97 10.12 -15.60
N GLY A 63 -11.74 8.81 -15.48
CA GLY A 63 -11.02 8.00 -16.48
C GLY A 63 -9.50 8.13 -16.45
N ASN A 64 -8.95 9.19 -15.87
CA ASN A 64 -7.51 9.34 -15.58
C ASN A 64 -7.15 8.98 -14.12
N ALA A 65 -8.12 8.44 -13.36
CA ALA A 65 -7.96 8.13 -11.96
C ALA A 65 -7.04 6.91 -11.76
N PRO A 66 -6.15 6.91 -10.77
CA PRO A 66 -5.26 5.79 -10.46
C PRO A 66 -5.96 4.56 -9.82
N GLY A 67 -7.27 4.39 -10.03
CA GLY A 67 -8.04 3.25 -9.54
C GLY A 67 -8.35 3.34 -8.05
N ASP A 68 -7.89 2.36 -7.26
CA ASP A 68 -8.06 2.29 -5.79
C ASP A 68 -6.97 3.02 -4.99
N TYR A 69 -6.08 3.76 -5.66
CA TYR A 69 -5.00 4.46 -4.97
C TYR A 69 -5.55 5.55 -4.03
N PRO A 70 -5.05 5.67 -2.79
CA PRO A 70 -5.51 6.67 -1.85
C PRO A 70 -5.08 8.07 -2.29
N LYS A 71 -6.01 9.02 -2.21
CA LYS A 71 -5.78 10.45 -2.38
C LYS A 71 -5.29 11.01 -1.05
N LEU A 72 -3.98 11.11 -0.92
CA LEU A 72 -3.33 11.72 0.24
C LEU A 72 -3.11 13.21 -0.02
N GLU A 73 -3.15 14.01 1.05
CA GLU A 73 -2.75 15.41 0.97
C GLU A 73 -1.26 15.48 0.60
N PRO A 74 -0.90 16.27 -0.42
CA PRO A 74 0.50 16.46 -0.78
C PRO A 74 1.23 17.22 0.32
N TYR A 75 2.35 16.68 0.78
CA TYR A 75 3.23 17.32 1.75
C TYR A 75 4.67 17.27 1.24
N SER A 76 5.45 18.33 1.53
CA SER A 76 6.90 18.28 1.30
C SER A 76 7.61 17.50 2.39
N GLU A 77 8.64 16.74 2.03
CA GLU A 77 9.54 16.07 2.97
C GLU A 77 10.11 17.04 4.03
N LEU A 78 10.25 18.33 3.69
CA LEU A 78 10.76 19.34 4.62
C LEU A 78 9.87 19.53 5.86
N HIS A 79 8.55 19.33 5.73
CA HIS A 79 7.59 19.52 6.83
C HIS A 79 7.50 18.36 7.80
N ARG A 80 8.14 17.22 7.50
CA ARG A 80 8.23 16.11 8.45
C ARG A 80 9.29 16.36 9.51
N ASP A 81 9.07 15.80 10.69
CA ASP A 81 9.93 15.96 11.86
C ASP A 81 11.39 15.58 11.51
N PRO A 82 12.35 16.52 11.60
CA PRO A 82 13.75 16.20 11.30
C PRO A 82 14.42 15.29 12.34
N PHE A 83 13.83 15.10 13.52
CA PHE A 83 14.43 14.33 14.61
C PHE A 83 13.89 12.90 14.73
N GLU A 84 12.84 12.55 13.99
CA GLU A 84 12.29 11.20 13.97
C GLU A 84 13.24 10.22 13.25
N HIS A 85 13.32 8.99 13.78
CA HIS A 85 14.11 7.92 13.17
C HIS A 85 13.30 7.17 12.10
N TYR A 86 13.29 7.71 10.89
CA TYR A 86 12.63 7.07 9.74
C TYR A 86 13.38 5.84 9.23
N ASP A 87 12.64 4.84 8.74
CA ASP A 87 13.22 3.70 8.03
C ASP A 87 14.01 4.14 6.77
N TYR A 88 13.49 5.13 6.06
CA TYR A 88 14.13 5.81 4.94
C TYR A 88 14.48 7.24 5.31
N GLY A 89 15.60 7.42 6.04
CA GLY A 89 16.02 8.72 6.57
C GLY A 89 16.19 9.84 5.53
N GLN A 90 16.62 9.52 4.31
CA GLN A 90 16.86 10.52 3.26
C GLN A 90 15.56 11.18 2.78
N VAL A 91 14.46 10.43 2.74
CA VAL A 91 13.14 10.87 2.25
C VAL A 91 12.13 11.04 3.40
N LYS A 92 12.60 10.91 4.65
CA LYS A 92 11.80 10.97 5.88
C LYS A 92 10.51 10.14 5.81
N ARG A 93 10.63 8.85 5.49
CA ARG A 93 9.48 7.95 5.29
C ARG A 93 9.65 6.63 6.01
N ASN A 94 8.55 6.08 6.50
CA ASN A 94 8.54 4.77 7.14
C ASN A 94 8.16 3.65 6.14
N TYR A 95 8.55 2.42 6.45
CA TYR A 95 8.17 1.25 5.67
C TYR A 95 6.65 1.04 5.72
N ASN A 96 6.04 0.62 4.60
CA ASN A 96 4.59 0.47 4.42
C ASN A 96 3.73 1.74 4.55
N GLU A 97 4.33 2.92 4.64
CA GLU A 97 3.59 4.17 4.55
C GLU A 97 3.06 4.39 3.11
N PRO A 98 1.77 4.71 2.92
CA PRO A 98 1.24 5.01 1.59
C PRO A 98 1.83 6.33 1.08
N LEU A 99 2.24 6.34 -0.18
CA LEU A 99 2.85 7.50 -0.84
C LEU A 99 1.79 8.35 -1.53
N PRO A 100 1.82 9.68 -1.44
CA PRO A 100 1.03 10.55 -2.32
C PRO A 100 1.28 10.24 -3.81
N TRP A 101 0.27 10.44 -4.66
CA TRP A 101 0.39 10.14 -6.09
C TRP A 101 1.54 10.90 -6.77
N ASP A 102 1.66 12.19 -6.50
CA ASP A 102 2.69 13.07 -7.04
C ASP A 102 3.90 13.20 -6.12
N TRP A 103 4.24 12.16 -5.36
CA TRP A 103 5.33 12.17 -4.35
C TRP A 103 6.64 12.76 -4.87
N ASP A 104 7.01 12.43 -6.12
CA ASP A 104 8.26 12.88 -6.75
C ASP A 104 8.37 14.40 -6.86
N ASN A 105 7.24 15.12 -6.90
CA ASN A 105 7.21 16.57 -6.96
C ASN A 105 7.46 17.23 -5.59
N TYR A 106 7.34 16.49 -4.49
CA TYR A 106 7.38 17.03 -3.12
C TYR A 106 8.59 16.55 -2.30
N TRP A 107 9.62 16.03 -2.97
CA TRP A 107 10.90 15.72 -2.31
C TRP A 107 11.52 16.96 -1.65
N SER A 108 12.60 16.77 -0.88
CA SER A 108 13.31 17.86 -0.21
C SER A 108 13.74 19.04 -1.11
N MET A 109 13.86 18.83 -2.43
CA MET A 109 14.19 19.87 -3.41
C MET A 109 13.03 20.23 -4.35
N GLY A 110 11.87 19.64 -4.11
CA GLY A 110 10.68 19.78 -4.94
C GLY A 110 9.84 21.03 -4.62
N TYR A 111 8.60 21.00 -5.09
CA TYR A 111 7.58 21.98 -4.75
C TYR A 111 7.14 21.79 -3.30
N ASP A 112 6.98 22.88 -2.57
CA ASP A 112 6.47 22.87 -1.21
C ASP A 112 5.20 23.73 -1.15
N PRO A 113 4.03 23.10 -0.90
CA PRO A 113 2.75 23.80 -0.86
C PRO A 113 2.60 24.72 0.35
N ALA A 114 3.38 24.50 1.42
CA ALA A 114 3.36 25.32 2.63
C ALA A 114 4.51 26.35 2.69
N GLN A 115 5.48 26.33 1.77
CA GLN A 115 6.51 27.37 1.62
C GLN A 115 6.01 28.67 0.97
N GLN A 116 4.72 28.97 1.10
CA GLN A 116 4.16 30.24 0.67
C GLN A 116 4.32 31.28 1.77
N GLU A 117 5.58 31.69 1.99
CA GLU A 117 6.05 32.99 2.46
C GLU A 117 7.57 32.89 2.67
N LEU A 118 8.30 34.01 2.55
CA LEU A 118 9.76 34.13 2.76
C LEU A 118 10.66 33.97 1.52
N ARG A 119 10.51 34.92 0.59
CA ARG A 119 11.67 35.66 0.06
C ARG A 119 11.36 37.14 -0.24
N TYR A 120 10.10 37.48 -0.52
CA TYR A 120 9.69 38.86 -0.83
C TYR A 120 8.36 39.33 -0.21
N GLY A 121 7.73 38.55 0.67
CA GLY A 121 6.52 39.00 1.38
C GLY A 121 5.29 39.25 0.49
N GLU A 122 5.26 38.70 -0.72
CA GLU A 122 4.12 38.79 -1.63
C GLU A 122 3.34 37.47 -1.61
N PRO A 123 2.01 37.48 -1.36
CA PRO A 123 1.18 36.32 -1.65
C PRO A 123 1.07 36.14 -3.16
N ARG A 124 1.28 34.91 -3.62
CA ARG A 124 1.10 34.52 -5.02
C ARG A 124 -0.37 34.37 -5.39
#